data_AF-A0A5N8V5I5-F1
#
_entry.id   AF-A0A5N8V5I5-F1
#
_cell.length_a   1.000
_cell.length_b   1.000
_cell.length_c   1.000
_cell.angle_alpha   90.00
_cell.angle_beta   90.00
_cell.angle_gamma   90.00
#
_symmetry.space_group_name_H-M   'P 1'
#
loop_
_entity.id
_entity.type
_entity.pdbx_description
1 polymer ?
#
loop_
_entity_poly.entity_id
_entity_poly.type
_entity_poly.pdbx_seq_one_letter_code
_entity_poly.pdbx_strand_id
1 'polypeptide(L)'
;MTSDPLANLDDVPWAELQHSYGKADDVPGHLRAMQAGDWEGQYPPSAQLANHIVHQGTRSQAAVYTVPFLVRMALDPRLVNRHRFVALLVAIAIGLDNNHLPNAYDPREDRDNLANLRAEADDWAQWIAEATDDEQREQREASWEQVLIDAEAIVLSYDAVREALPDLAVLLTSDSPELRAETANLFAWFPESAATSIPLLKAFVVDEASPGAAATGLVALGLLGDPATVPFIEGYLDSPVTELRWASAFALTRLGIAGPAVVDVLIEVVARPPERAETMSFLSGSYGSLAAMALAETSEGTTLRAVEAVLVGLADCTGVERWHDRYYTAHRLFTLVFPGEPAQRPQSFGDLSDVQQRVVRFVVDQDADGWPSGGMDALRRWKVPTERSALRLYVGGV
;
A
#
# COMPACT_ATOMS: atom_id res chain seq x y z
N MET A 1 6.00 21.71 -29.43
CA MET A 1 7.06 20.69 -29.61
C MET A 1 7.37 20.17 -28.23
N THR A 2 6.93 18.96 -27.89
CA THR A 2 7.28 18.33 -26.62
C THR A 2 8.75 17.91 -26.70
N SER A 3 9.60 18.51 -25.86
CA SER A 3 11.00 18.13 -25.69
C SER A 3 11.09 16.65 -25.31
N ASP A 4 12.23 16.01 -25.61
CA ASP A 4 12.53 14.65 -25.14
C ASP A 4 12.28 14.56 -23.61
N PRO A 5 11.44 13.62 -23.13
CA PRO A 5 11.19 13.47 -21.69
C PRO A 5 12.45 13.09 -20.90
N LEU A 6 13.47 12.53 -21.57
CA LEU A 6 14.78 12.23 -20.98
C LEU A 6 15.85 13.32 -21.22
N ALA A 7 15.45 14.52 -21.63
CA ALA A 7 16.37 15.65 -21.73
C ALA A 7 17.12 15.88 -20.40
N ASN A 8 18.43 16.09 -20.48
CA ASN A 8 19.36 16.29 -19.36
C ASN A 8 19.51 15.08 -18.42
N LEU A 9 19.15 13.86 -18.87
CA LEU A 9 19.31 12.64 -18.08
C LEU A 9 20.76 12.36 -17.69
N ASP A 10 21.70 12.59 -18.62
CA ASP A 10 23.13 12.35 -18.41
C ASP A 10 23.84 13.47 -17.62
N ASP A 11 23.14 14.57 -17.32
CA ASP A 11 23.68 15.68 -16.51
C ASP A 11 23.56 15.41 -15.01
N VAL A 12 22.74 14.44 -14.61
CA VAL A 12 22.59 14.02 -13.21
C VAL A 12 23.80 13.14 -12.82
N PRO A 13 24.46 13.38 -11.67
CA PRO A 13 25.66 12.64 -11.26
C PRO A 13 25.31 11.25 -10.70
N TRP A 14 24.72 10.37 -11.52
CA TRP A 14 24.23 9.05 -11.11
C TRP A 14 25.28 8.18 -10.37
N ALA A 15 26.55 8.28 -10.76
CA ALA A 15 27.68 7.61 -10.12
C ALA A 15 27.93 8.02 -8.66
N GLU A 16 27.49 9.22 -8.29
CA GLU A 16 27.63 9.76 -6.94
C GLU A 16 26.44 9.37 -6.07
N LEU A 17 25.28 9.11 -6.69
CA LEU A 17 24.04 8.73 -6.02
C LEU A 17 24.00 7.24 -5.65
N GLN A 18 23.19 6.92 -4.65
CA GLN A 18 22.96 5.54 -4.21
C GLN A 18 21.51 5.06 -4.45
N HIS A 19 21.38 3.77 -4.73
CA HIS A 19 20.14 3.00 -4.67
C HIS A 19 20.34 1.76 -3.77
N SER A 20 19.31 0.92 -3.61
CA SER A 20 19.31 -0.20 -2.63
C SER A 20 20.33 -1.32 -2.86
N TYR A 21 21.14 -1.24 -3.92
CA TYR A 21 22.14 -2.24 -4.32
C TYR A 21 23.50 -1.59 -4.64
N GLY A 22 23.71 -0.32 -4.27
CA GLY A 22 24.96 0.40 -4.50
C GLY A 22 24.78 1.68 -5.31
N LYS A 23 25.71 1.94 -6.25
CA LYS A 23 25.72 3.16 -7.07
C LYS A 23 24.66 3.13 -8.15
N ALA A 24 24.08 4.30 -8.45
CA ALA A 24 22.92 4.42 -9.34
C ALA A 24 23.26 4.62 -10.83
N ASP A 25 24.46 4.22 -11.27
CA ASP A 25 24.94 4.34 -12.66
C ASP A 25 24.04 3.63 -13.70
N ASP A 26 23.24 2.67 -13.26
CA ASP A 26 22.33 1.86 -14.08
C ASP A 26 20.93 2.48 -14.28
N VAL A 27 20.53 3.43 -13.41
CA VAL A 27 19.21 4.10 -13.46
C VAL A 27 18.91 4.73 -14.83
N PRO A 28 19.85 5.43 -15.50
CA PRO A 28 19.61 5.94 -16.85
C PRO A 28 19.28 4.86 -17.87
N GLY A 29 19.87 3.66 -17.73
CA GLY A 29 19.58 2.52 -18.59
C GLY A 29 18.12 2.06 -18.44
N HIS A 30 17.65 1.98 -17.21
CA HIS A 30 16.25 1.65 -16.92
C HIS A 30 15.27 2.70 -17.45
N LEU A 31 15.55 4.00 -17.28
CA LEU A 31 14.69 5.07 -17.79
C LEU A 31 14.60 5.08 -19.32
N ARG A 32 15.71 4.84 -20.02
CA ARG A 32 15.70 4.68 -21.48
C ARG A 32 14.91 3.45 -21.94
N ALA A 33 15.04 2.32 -21.24
CA ALA A 33 14.25 1.12 -21.53
C ALA A 33 12.74 1.36 -21.31
N MET A 34 12.38 2.10 -20.27
CA MET A 34 11.01 2.54 -20.01
C MET A 34 10.47 3.44 -21.14
N GLN A 35 11.26 4.41 -21.60
CA GLN A 35 10.89 5.29 -22.72
C GLN A 35 10.72 4.51 -24.03
N ALA A 36 11.56 3.51 -24.29
CA ALA A 36 11.49 2.69 -25.49
C ALA A 36 10.19 1.85 -25.57
N GLY A 37 9.61 1.51 -24.42
CA GLY A 37 8.28 0.88 -24.32
C GLY A 37 8.22 -0.59 -24.71
N ASP A 38 9.34 -1.20 -25.12
CA ASP A 38 9.47 -2.61 -25.44
C ASP A 38 10.47 -3.28 -24.50
N TRP A 39 10.12 -4.46 -23.99
CA TRP A 39 11.00 -5.24 -23.11
C TRP A 39 10.76 -6.73 -23.29
N GLU A 40 11.86 -7.47 -23.35
CA GLU A 40 11.86 -8.93 -23.27
C GLU A 40 12.21 -9.34 -21.83
N GLY A 41 11.34 -10.10 -21.17
CA GLY A 41 11.61 -10.62 -19.83
C GLY A 41 10.37 -10.72 -18.95
N GLN A 42 10.55 -11.35 -17.78
CA GLN A 42 9.46 -11.57 -16.83
C GLN A 42 8.95 -10.27 -16.19
N TYR A 43 9.85 -9.30 -15.96
CA TYR A 43 9.51 -8.06 -15.26
C TYR A 43 9.76 -6.84 -16.16
N PRO A 44 8.81 -5.89 -16.21
CA PRO A 44 9.00 -4.67 -16.99
C PRO A 44 10.11 -3.78 -16.41
N PRO A 45 10.75 -2.93 -17.24
CA PRO A 45 11.77 -1.98 -16.79
C PRO A 45 11.32 -1.10 -15.61
N SER A 46 10.03 -0.74 -15.54
CA SER A 46 9.48 0.01 -14.41
C SER A 46 9.55 -0.76 -13.08
N ALA A 47 9.28 -2.07 -13.10
CA ALA A 47 9.38 -2.91 -11.91
C ALA A 47 10.83 -3.17 -11.51
N GLN A 48 11.72 -3.30 -12.50
CA GLN A 48 13.16 -3.40 -12.25
C GLN A 48 13.67 -2.11 -11.59
N LEU A 49 13.36 -0.95 -12.15
CA LEU A 49 13.73 0.35 -11.58
C LEU A 49 13.15 0.53 -10.17
N ALA A 50 11.86 0.23 -9.98
CA ALA A 50 11.20 0.28 -8.67
C ALA A 50 11.94 -0.56 -7.62
N ASN A 51 12.40 -1.75 -8.00
CA ASN A 51 13.17 -2.62 -7.10
C ASN A 51 14.54 -2.05 -6.71
N HIS A 52 15.11 -1.12 -7.48
CA HIS A 52 16.36 -0.44 -7.15
C HIS A 52 16.13 0.81 -6.29
N ILE A 53 15.15 1.65 -6.66
CA ILE A 53 14.98 2.98 -6.05
C ILE A 53 13.92 3.04 -4.93
N VAL A 54 13.03 2.05 -4.84
CA VAL A 54 12.00 1.93 -3.78
C VAL A 54 12.00 0.53 -3.16
N HIS A 55 13.18 -0.07 -2.95
CA HIS A 55 13.25 -1.47 -2.52
C HIS A 55 12.54 -1.68 -1.17
N GLN A 56 11.54 -2.57 -1.16
CA GLN A 56 10.71 -2.87 0.02
C GLN A 56 10.07 -1.63 0.69
N GLY A 57 9.85 -0.56 -0.08
CA GLY A 57 9.27 0.69 0.41
C GLY A 57 10.27 1.73 0.90
N THR A 58 11.57 1.39 0.99
CA THR A 58 12.63 2.35 1.29
C THR A 58 13.00 3.14 0.05
N ARG A 59 12.94 4.47 0.12
CA ARG A 59 13.24 5.37 -0.99
C ARG A 59 14.72 5.71 -0.98
N SER A 60 15.40 5.43 -2.09
CA SER A 60 16.81 5.78 -2.21
C SER A 60 17.03 7.22 -2.65
N GLN A 61 18.26 7.71 -2.51
CA GLN A 61 18.66 9.02 -3.02
C GLN A 61 18.36 9.16 -4.52
N ALA A 62 18.63 8.11 -5.32
CA ALA A 62 18.36 8.10 -6.76
C ALA A 62 16.86 8.22 -7.11
N ALA A 63 15.94 7.86 -6.20
CA ALA A 63 14.51 8.02 -6.40
C ALA A 63 14.12 9.49 -6.62
N VAL A 64 14.67 10.40 -5.82
CA VAL A 64 14.43 11.84 -5.88
C VAL A 64 14.76 12.38 -7.28
N TYR A 65 15.93 12.04 -7.80
CA TYR A 65 16.41 12.50 -9.11
C TYR A 65 15.67 11.88 -10.30
N THR A 66 14.93 10.80 -10.06
CA THR A 66 14.14 10.11 -11.09
C THR A 66 12.80 10.82 -11.35
N VAL A 67 12.24 11.52 -10.36
CA VAL A 67 10.91 12.15 -10.42
C VAL A 67 10.69 13.03 -11.66
N PRO A 68 11.58 13.98 -12.02
CA PRO A 68 11.32 14.87 -13.15
C PRO A 68 11.20 14.14 -14.49
N PHE A 69 11.92 13.03 -14.65
CA PHE A 69 11.87 12.19 -15.86
C PHE A 69 10.55 11.41 -15.94
N LEU A 70 10.12 10.81 -14.82
CA LEU A 70 8.84 10.11 -14.74
C LEU A 70 7.66 11.04 -15.01
N VAL A 71 7.69 12.27 -14.46
CA VAL A 71 6.65 13.30 -14.71
C VAL A 71 6.57 13.62 -16.20
N ARG A 72 7.72 13.92 -16.85
CA ARG A 72 7.73 14.20 -18.28
C ARG A 72 7.28 13.01 -19.13
N MET A 73 7.66 11.79 -18.76
CA MET A 73 7.22 10.58 -19.46
C MET A 73 5.72 10.32 -19.28
N ALA A 74 5.15 10.56 -18.09
CA ALA A 74 3.71 10.44 -17.85
C ALA A 74 2.90 11.44 -18.68
N LEU A 75 3.44 12.66 -18.85
CA LEU A 75 2.81 13.74 -19.62
C LEU A 75 3.01 13.62 -21.13
N ASP A 76 3.94 12.79 -21.62
CA ASP A 76 4.21 12.65 -23.04
C ASP A 76 3.21 11.69 -23.71
N PRO A 77 2.25 12.18 -24.52
CA PRO A 77 1.23 11.34 -25.14
C PRO A 77 1.78 10.34 -26.18
N ARG A 78 3.07 10.45 -26.56
CA ARG A 78 3.73 9.52 -27.49
C ARG A 78 4.12 8.21 -26.82
N LEU A 79 4.25 8.20 -25.49
CA LEU A 79 4.67 7.02 -24.74
C LEU A 79 3.48 6.10 -24.41
N VAL A 80 3.75 4.81 -24.43
CA VAL A 80 2.81 3.76 -23.98
C VAL A 80 2.99 3.47 -22.49
N ASN A 81 2.02 2.77 -21.88
CA ASN A 81 2.10 2.34 -20.48
C ASN A 81 2.37 3.46 -19.46
N ARG A 82 1.91 4.69 -19.75
CA ARG A 82 2.13 5.89 -18.93
C ARG A 82 1.64 5.75 -17.48
N HIS A 83 0.62 4.91 -17.26
CA HIS A 83 0.15 4.58 -15.91
C HIS A 83 1.27 4.00 -15.04
N ARG A 84 2.24 3.26 -15.59
CA ARG A 84 3.37 2.70 -14.82
C ARG A 84 4.35 3.76 -14.34
N PHE A 85 4.44 4.89 -15.04
CA PHE A 85 5.26 6.01 -14.59
C PHE A 85 4.61 6.72 -13.41
N VAL A 86 3.27 6.87 -13.46
CA VAL A 86 2.49 7.40 -12.34
C VAL A 86 2.53 6.45 -11.13
N ALA A 87 2.41 5.14 -11.34
CA ALA A 87 2.54 4.15 -10.27
C ALA A 87 3.91 4.19 -9.59
N LEU A 88 4.98 4.42 -10.36
CA LEU A 88 6.31 4.59 -9.79
C LEU A 88 6.44 5.93 -9.03
N LEU A 89 5.76 7.00 -9.46
CA LEU A 89 5.68 8.24 -8.69
C LEU A 89 4.95 8.03 -7.35
N VAL A 90 3.88 7.22 -7.33
CA VAL A 90 3.23 6.80 -6.06
C VAL A 90 4.25 6.10 -5.17
N ALA A 91 4.95 5.10 -5.71
CA ALA A 91 5.92 4.34 -4.94
C ALA A 91 7.09 5.20 -4.42
N ILE A 92 7.56 6.16 -5.22
CA ILE A 92 8.57 7.14 -4.79
C ILE A 92 8.02 8.03 -3.69
N ALA A 93 6.76 8.44 -3.74
CA ALA A 93 6.18 9.31 -2.72
C ALA A 93 6.05 8.61 -1.36
N ILE A 94 5.48 7.39 -1.33
CA ILE A 94 5.05 6.76 -0.07
C ILE A 94 5.71 5.41 0.23
N GLY A 95 6.51 4.87 -0.68
CA GLY A 95 6.98 3.49 -0.60
C GLY A 95 5.93 2.51 -1.10
N LEU A 96 5.52 1.56 -0.26
CA LEU A 96 4.49 0.58 -0.62
C LEU A 96 3.16 0.95 0.04
N ASP A 97 2.09 1.04 -0.75
CA ASP A 97 0.75 1.44 -0.27
C ASP A 97 0.19 0.51 0.81
N ASN A 98 0.52 -0.79 0.77
CA ASN A 98 0.11 -1.79 1.75
C ASN A 98 0.66 -1.54 3.16
N ASN A 99 1.68 -0.69 3.31
CA ASN A 99 2.21 -0.29 4.62
C ASN A 99 1.32 0.79 5.28
N HIS A 100 0.56 1.53 4.48
CA HIS A 100 -0.29 2.63 4.95
C HIS A 100 -1.76 2.23 4.98
N LEU A 101 -2.19 1.45 3.99
CA LEU A 101 -3.56 0.97 3.88
C LEU A 101 -3.98 0.12 5.12
N PRO A 102 -5.21 0.33 5.60
CA PRO A 102 -6.29 1.03 4.92
C PRO A 102 -6.32 2.55 5.20
N ASN A 103 -5.35 3.09 5.94
CA ASN A 103 -5.25 4.48 6.37
C ASN A 103 -4.45 5.35 5.37
N ALA A 104 -4.47 6.65 5.59
CA ALA A 104 -3.71 7.62 4.81
C ALA A 104 -2.22 7.60 5.18
N TYR A 105 -1.38 8.11 4.29
CA TYR A 105 0.03 8.37 4.57
C TYR A 105 0.20 9.71 5.32
N ASP A 106 0.99 9.71 6.40
CA ASP A 106 1.29 10.92 7.17
C ASP A 106 2.75 11.40 6.92
N PRO A 107 2.98 12.40 6.06
CA PRO A 107 4.33 12.90 5.78
C PRO A 107 5.00 13.57 6.98
N ARG A 108 4.26 13.86 8.06
CA ARG A 108 4.83 14.45 9.27
C ARG A 108 5.71 13.45 10.02
N GLU A 109 5.35 12.16 10.01
CA GLU A 109 6.14 11.12 10.68
C GLU A 109 7.57 11.05 10.10
N ASP A 110 7.69 11.11 8.78
CA ASP A 110 8.98 11.09 8.09
C ASP A 110 9.80 12.38 8.32
N ARG A 111 9.14 13.54 8.38
CA ARG A 111 9.79 14.82 8.71
C ARG A 111 10.26 14.88 10.15
N ASP A 112 9.45 14.40 11.09
CA ASP A 112 9.79 14.33 12.51
C ASP A 112 10.94 13.35 12.74
N ASN A 113 10.92 12.19 12.06
CA ASN A 113 12.03 11.24 12.08
C ASN A 113 13.34 11.89 11.60
N LEU A 114 13.34 12.57 10.45
CA LEU A 114 14.52 13.28 9.96
C LEU A 114 14.98 14.39 10.91
N ALA A 115 14.05 15.15 11.50
CA ALA A 115 14.38 16.17 12.48
C ALA A 115 15.01 15.59 13.75
N ASN A 116 14.49 14.45 14.24
CA ASN A 116 15.04 13.74 15.39
C ASN A 116 16.45 13.22 15.11
N LEU A 117 16.67 12.57 13.96
CA LEU A 117 18.00 12.12 13.55
C LEU A 117 19.00 13.29 13.53
N ARG A 118 18.61 14.44 12.97
CA ARG A 118 19.47 15.64 12.96
C ARG A 118 19.72 16.22 14.36
N ALA A 119 18.75 16.13 15.27
CA ALA A 119 18.92 16.56 16.66
C ALA A 119 19.86 15.63 17.45
N GLU A 120 19.91 14.35 17.11
CA GLU A 120 20.81 13.36 17.70
C GLU A 120 22.24 13.42 17.15
N ALA A 121 22.55 14.35 16.23
CA ALA A 121 23.85 14.41 15.55
C ALA A 121 25.06 14.44 16.50
N ASP A 122 24.92 15.11 17.67
CA ASP A 122 25.98 15.15 18.69
C ASP A 122 26.17 13.79 19.38
N ASP A 123 25.08 13.05 19.64
CA ASP A 123 25.13 11.71 20.23
C ASP A 123 25.77 10.69 19.26
N TRP A 124 25.41 10.79 17.97
CA TRP A 124 26.05 10.00 16.91
C TRP A 124 27.53 10.33 16.76
N ALA A 125 27.90 11.62 16.80
CA ALA A 125 29.30 12.06 16.76
C ALA A 125 30.10 11.54 17.96
N GLN A 126 29.51 11.53 19.16
CA GLN A 126 30.11 10.91 20.33
C GLN A 126 30.32 9.40 20.12
N TRP A 127 29.29 8.69 19.66
CA TRP A 127 29.39 7.26 19.38
C TRP A 127 30.47 6.94 18.33
N ILE A 128 30.60 7.75 17.28
CA ILE A 128 31.70 7.62 16.30
C ILE A 128 33.07 7.84 16.96
N ALA A 129 33.20 8.87 17.80
CA ALA A 129 34.44 9.19 18.49
C ALA A 129 34.89 8.11 19.49
N GLU A 130 33.94 7.37 20.07
CA GLU A 130 34.17 6.23 20.97
C GLU A 130 34.60 4.93 20.25
N ALA A 131 34.88 4.98 18.94
CA ALA A 131 35.41 3.83 18.21
C ALA A 131 36.78 3.38 18.74
N THR A 132 36.99 2.06 18.85
CA THR A 132 38.22 1.46 19.40
C THR A 132 39.40 1.52 18.45
N ASP A 133 39.14 1.67 17.16
CA ASP A 133 40.11 1.71 16.06
C ASP A 133 39.53 2.48 14.87
N ASP A 134 40.38 2.73 13.86
CA ASP A 134 40.03 3.53 12.69
C ASP A 134 39.01 2.82 11.77
N GLU A 135 39.10 1.48 11.65
CA GLU A 135 38.15 0.70 10.83
C GLU A 135 36.74 0.79 11.41
N GLN A 136 36.60 0.64 12.73
CA GLN A 136 35.32 0.82 13.39
C GLN A 136 34.82 2.26 13.25
N ARG A 137 35.70 3.27 13.31
CA ARG A 137 35.29 4.66 13.12
C ARG A 137 34.69 4.88 11.74
N GLU A 138 35.39 4.42 10.69
CA GLU A 138 34.91 4.51 9.30
C GLU A 138 33.57 3.79 9.11
N GLN A 139 33.38 2.62 9.71
CA GLN A 139 32.10 1.89 9.66
C GLN A 139 30.97 2.66 10.36
N ARG A 140 31.25 3.27 11.52
CA ARG A 140 30.25 4.07 12.26
C ARG A 140 29.88 5.35 11.51
N GLU A 141 30.87 6.02 10.91
CA GLU A 141 30.67 7.21 10.06
C GLU A 141 29.78 6.87 8.86
N ALA A 142 30.11 5.81 8.11
CA ALA A 142 29.32 5.36 6.97
C ALA A 142 27.90 4.94 7.36
N SER A 143 27.74 4.28 8.50
CA SER A 143 26.42 3.88 9.01
C SER A 143 25.54 5.08 9.32
N TRP A 144 26.08 6.10 9.99
CA TRP A 144 25.34 7.32 10.31
C TRP A 144 25.00 8.11 9.04
N GLU A 145 25.97 8.27 8.14
CA GLU A 145 25.77 8.93 6.85
C GLU A 145 24.64 8.27 6.05
N GLN A 146 24.63 6.94 5.98
CA GLN A 146 23.59 6.21 5.26
C GLN A 146 22.19 6.40 5.88
N VAL A 147 22.09 6.36 7.22
CA VAL A 147 20.81 6.59 7.93
C VAL A 147 20.26 7.98 7.61
N LEU A 148 21.13 9.00 7.60
CA LEU A 148 20.72 10.36 7.26
C LEU A 148 20.32 10.48 5.78
N ILE A 149 21.10 9.91 4.86
CA ILE A 149 20.79 9.88 3.43
C ILE A 149 19.43 9.25 3.16
N ASP A 150 19.13 8.11 3.79
CA ASP A 150 17.87 7.41 3.58
C ASP A 150 16.69 8.24 4.12
N ALA A 151 16.81 8.83 5.31
CA ALA A 151 15.77 9.69 5.89
C ALA A 151 15.54 10.97 5.06
N GLU A 152 16.61 11.56 4.51
CA GLU A 152 16.50 12.72 3.61
C GLU A 152 15.85 12.34 2.27
N ALA A 153 16.26 11.22 1.68
CA ALA A 153 15.71 10.73 0.42
C ALA A 153 14.20 10.49 0.52
N ILE A 154 13.74 9.97 1.66
CA ILE A 154 12.32 9.79 1.99
C ILE A 154 11.54 11.12 1.89
N VAL A 155 11.99 12.15 2.60
CA VAL A 155 11.30 13.45 2.65
C VAL A 155 11.36 14.16 1.29
N LEU A 156 12.53 14.15 0.64
CA LEU A 156 12.73 14.80 -0.65
C LEU A 156 11.95 14.11 -1.77
N SER A 157 11.82 12.79 -1.73
CA SER A 157 11.02 12.03 -2.71
C SER A 157 9.55 12.42 -2.64
N TYR A 158 9.01 12.50 -1.42
CA TYR A 158 7.63 12.94 -1.20
C TYR A 158 7.40 14.36 -1.72
N ASP A 159 8.27 15.31 -1.36
CA ASP A 159 8.14 16.70 -1.77
C ASP A 159 8.25 16.88 -3.29
N ALA A 160 9.20 16.19 -3.93
CA ALA A 160 9.37 16.25 -5.39
C ALA A 160 8.13 15.78 -6.14
N VAL A 161 7.46 14.72 -5.68
CA VAL A 161 6.23 14.23 -6.30
C VAL A 161 5.05 15.16 -6.01
N ARG A 162 4.95 15.68 -4.77
CA ARG A 162 3.91 16.65 -4.37
C ARG A 162 3.95 17.90 -5.24
N GLU A 163 5.14 18.41 -5.53
CA GLU A 163 5.34 19.58 -6.39
C GLU A 163 4.89 19.35 -7.83
N ALA A 164 4.90 18.11 -8.32
CA ALA A 164 4.48 17.75 -9.67
C ALA A 164 2.97 17.54 -9.83
N LEU A 165 2.19 17.47 -8.74
CA LEU A 165 0.75 17.21 -8.80
C LEU A 165 -0.03 18.16 -9.71
N PRO A 166 0.19 19.49 -9.71
CA PRO A 166 -0.56 20.39 -10.58
C PRO A 166 -0.40 20.06 -12.06
N ASP A 167 0.81 19.67 -12.48
CA ASP A 167 1.09 19.31 -13.88
C ASP A 167 0.44 17.97 -14.24
N LEU A 168 0.43 17.01 -13.30
CA LEU A 168 -0.15 15.68 -13.50
C LEU A 168 -1.68 15.66 -13.48
N ALA A 169 -2.35 16.71 -12.98
CA ALA A 169 -3.80 16.78 -12.89
C ALA A 169 -4.51 16.56 -14.23
N VAL A 170 -3.89 16.95 -15.35
CA VAL A 170 -4.42 16.75 -16.71
C VAL A 170 -4.61 15.26 -17.06
N LEU A 171 -3.89 14.36 -16.38
CA LEU A 171 -3.95 12.92 -16.65
C LEU A 171 -5.25 12.28 -16.13
N LEU A 172 -5.99 12.94 -15.23
CA LEU A 172 -7.32 12.54 -14.78
C LEU A 172 -8.36 12.57 -15.90
N THR A 173 -8.08 13.22 -17.03
CA THR A 173 -8.95 13.27 -18.21
C THR A 173 -8.32 12.60 -19.43
N SER A 174 -7.33 11.73 -19.23
CA SER A 174 -6.66 11.01 -20.32
C SER A 174 -7.56 9.92 -20.93
N ASP A 175 -7.24 9.44 -22.13
CA ASP A 175 -8.05 8.42 -22.80
C ASP A 175 -7.93 7.02 -22.16
N SER A 176 -6.85 6.74 -21.42
CA SER A 176 -6.60 5.44 -20.77
C SER A 176 -7.21 5.41 -19.36
N PRO A 177 -8.15 4.49 -19.07
CA PRO A 177 -8.74 4.38 -17.74
C PRO A 177 -7.71 3.99 -16.67
N GLU A 178 -6.68 3.21 -17.02
CA GLU A 178 -5.58 2.85 -16.12
C GLU A 178 -4.76 4.08 -15.73
N LEU A 179 -4.47 4.97 -16.69
CA LEU A 179 -3.76 6.21 -16.41
C LEU A 179 -4.58 7.17 -15.56
N ARG A 180 -5.90 7.28 -15.81
CA ARG A 180 -6.79 8.09 -14.98
C ARG A 180 -6.88 7.55 -13.55
N ALA A 181 -7.07 6.23 -13.40
CA ALA A 181 -7.12 5.56 -12.10
C ALA A 181 -5.83 5.76 -11.32
N GLU A 182 -4.67 5.54 -11.93
CA GLU A 182 -3.38 5.70 -11.25
C GLU A 182 -3.11 7.15 -10.86
N THR A 183 -3.57 8.10 -11.68
CA THR A 183 -3.51 9.53 -11.32
C THR A 183 -4.42 9.84 -10.13
N ALA A 184 -5.63 9.27 -10.07
CA ALA A 184 -6.50 9.43 -8.91
C ALA A 184 -5.90 8.79 -7.64
N ASN A 185 -5.24 7.63 -7.76
CA ASN A 185 -4.48 7.02 -6.68
C ASN A 185 -3.37 7.96 -6.18
N LEU A 186 -2.56 8.51 -7.08
CA LEU A 186 -1.48 9.43 -6.71
C LEU A 186 -1.97 10.59 -5.85
N PHE A 187 -3.11 11.19 -6.21
CA PHE A 187 -3.64 12.36 -5.53
C PHE A 187 -4.13 12.06 -4.10
N ALA A 188 -4.37 10.79 -3.75
CA ALA A 188 -4.85 10.36 -2.44
C ALA A 188 -3.82 10.55 -1.31
N TRP A 189 -2.53 10.59 -1.67
CA TRP A 189 -1.42 10.50 -0.71
C TRP A 189 -0.87 11.85 -0.24
N PHE A 190 -1.53 12.94 -0.63
CA PHE A 190 -1.07 14.31 -0.38
C PHE A 190 -2.15 15.13 0.35
N PRO A 191 -2.36 14.89 1.66
CA PRO A 191 -3.37 15.61 2.44
C PRO A 191 -3.16 17.13 2.42
N GLU A 192 -1.92 17.62 2.32
CA GLU A 192 -1.62 19.06 2.21
C GLU A 192 -2.14 19.67 0.91
N SER A 193 -2.42 18.85 -0.11
CA SER A 193 -2.99 19.26 -1.40
C SER A 193 -4.50 19.01 -1.50
N ALA A 194 -5.15 18.51 -0.44
CA ALA A 194 -6.55 18.08 -0.46
C ALA A 194 -7.52 19.15 -0.97
N ALA A 195 -7.31 20.42 -0.61
CA ALA A 195 -8.17 21.52 -1.06
C ALA A 195 -8.26 21.65 -2.60
N THR A 196 -7.18 21.30 -3.30
CA THR A 196 -7.12 21.28 -4.77
C THR A 196 -7.50 19.91 -5.33
N SER A 197 -7.08 18.82 -4.68
CA SER A 197 -7.33 17.45 -5.14
C SER A 197 -8.81 17.04 -5.05
N ILE A 198 -9.52 17.43 -3.98
CA ILE A 198 -10.91 16.97 -3.74
C ILE A 198 -11.86 17.40 -4.86
N PRO A 199 -11.91 18.67 -5.31
CA PRO A 199 -12.76 19.06 -6.43
C PRO A 199 -12.47 18.28 -7.72
N LEU A 200 -11.19 18.01 -8.00
CA LEU A 200 -10.76 17.25 -9.18
C LEU A 200 -11.21 15.79 -9.10
N LEU A 201 -11.01 15.15 -7.94
CA LEU A 201 -11.42 13.77 -7.71
C LEU A 201 -12.94 13.61 -7.73
N LYS A 202 -13.70 14.56 -7.18
CA LYS A 202 -15.17 14.54 -7.27
C LYS A 202 -15.65 14.63 -8.72
N ALA A 203 -15.08 15.54 -9.53
CA ALA A 203 -15.41 15.64 -10.94
C ALA A 203 -15.04 14.35 -11.70
N PHE A 204 -13.85 13.81 -11.44
CA PHE A 204 -13.40 12.54 -11.98
C PHE A 204 -14.38 11.39 -11.69
N VAL A 205 -14.80 11.20 -10.44
CA VAL A 205 -15.74 10.14 -10.06
C VAL A 205 -17.11 10.28 -10.76
N VAL A 206 -17.57 11.51 -11.02
CA VAL A 206 -18.85 11.77 -11.70
C VAL A 206 -18.79 11.41 -13.18
N ASP A 207 -17.69 11.72 -13.85
CA ASP A 207 -17.54 11.55 -15.30
C ASP A 207 -16.92 10.20 -15.72
N GLU A 208 -16.37 9.44 -14.78
CA GLU A 208 -15.66 8.20 -15.06
C GLU A 208 -16.60 7.04 -15.43
N ALA A 209 -16.31 6.41 -16.57
CA ALA A 209 -17.08 5.30 -17.11
C ALA A 209 -16.60 3.92 -16.62
N SER A 210 -15.31 3.78 -16.27
CA SER A 210 -14.74 2.55 -15.73
C SER A 210 -15.08 2.41 -14.23
N PRO A 211 -15.83 1.37 -13.83
CA PRO A 211 -16.19 1.16 -12.43
C PRO A 211 -14.99 1.12 -11.48
N GLY A 212 -13.90 0.46 -11.87
CA GLY A 212 -12.70 0.36 -11.04
C GLY A 212 -11.96 1.69 -10.91
N ALA A 213 -11.88 2.48 -11.99
CA ALA A 213 -11.26 3.80 -11.96
C ALA A 213 -12.07 4.76 -11.07
N ALA A 214 -13.41 4.75 -11.19
CA ALA A 214 -14.29 5.58 -10.37
C ALA A 214 -14.23 5.15 -8.89
N ALA A 215 -14.15 3.84 -8.60
CA ALA A 215 -13.92 3.32 -7.26
C ALA A 215 -12.58 3.78 -6.68
N THR A 216 -11.51 3.81 -7.47
CA THR A 216 -10.21 4.40 -7.07
C THR A 216 -10.37 5.86 -6.66
N GLY A 217 -11.14 6.65 -7.41
CA GLY A 217 -11.43 8.05 -7.03
C GLY A 217 -12.18 8.19 -5.70
N LEU A 218 -13.16 7.32 -5.42
CA LEU A 218 -13.87 7.30 -4.13
C LEU A 218 -12.95 6.90 -2.97
N VAL A 219 -12.10 5.90 -3.16
CA VAL A 219 -11.08 5.50 -2.16
C VAL A 219 -10.12 6.66 -1.90
N ALA A 220 -9.66 7.35 -2.95
CA ALA A 220 -8.80 8.52 -2.83
C ALA A 220 -9.44 9.65 -1.99
N LEU A 221 -10.74 9.94 -2.21
CA LEU A 221 -11.47 10.90 -1.38
C LEU A 221 -11.56 10.48 0.09
N GLY A 222 -11.77 9.20 0.36
CA GLY A 222 -11.77 8.65 1.72
C GLY A 222 -10.42 8.79 2.42
N LEU A 223 -9.31 8.53 1.70
CA LEU A 223 -7.96 8.67 2.24
C LEU A 223 -7.57 10.14 2.50
N LEU A 224 -8.03 11.08 1.68
CA LEU A 224 -7.85 12.52 1.96
C LEU A 224 -8.60 12.98 3.22
N GLY A 225 -9.61 12.23 3.66
CA GLY A 225 -10.16 12.34 5.01
C GLY A 225 -10.93 13.62 5.32
N ASP A 226 -11.30 14.43 4.31
CA ASP A 226 -12.09 15.65 4.51
C ASP A 226 -13.58 15.33 4.77
N PRO A 227 -14.14 15.64 5.96
CA PRO A 227 -15.54 15.40 6.28
C PRO A 227 -16.55 16.06 5.32
N ALA A 228 -16.16 17.12 4.60
CA ALA A 228 -17.00 17.76 3.59
C ALA A 228 -17.24 16.88 2.34
N THR A 229 -16.54 15.75 2.22
CA THR A 229 -16.75 14.74 1.18
C THR A 229 -17.87 13.76 1.51
N VAL A 230 -18.25 13.62 2.79
CA VAL A 230 -19.23 12.62 3.27
C VAL A 230 -20.52 12.59 2.43
N PRO A 231 -21.25 13.71 2.21
CA PRO A 231 -22.51 13.64 1.46
C PRO A 231 -22.34 13.20 0.01
N PHE A 232 -21.18 13.49 -0.59
CA PHE A 232 -20.86 13.05 -1.94
C PHE A 232 -20.59 11.55 -1.97
N ILE A 233 -19.78 11.06 -1.03
CA ILE A 233 -19.43 9.64 -0.92
C ILE A 233 -20.67 8.81 -0.60
N GLU A 234 -21.47 9.20 0.41
CA GLU A 234 -22.71 8.50 0.80
C GLU A 234 -23.68 8.31 -0.36
N GLY A 235 -23.70 9.23 -1.34
CA GLY A 235 -24.54 9.11 -2.53
C GLY A 235 -24.26 7.86 -3.38
N TYR A 236 -23.12 7.21 -3.20
CA TYR A 236 -22.73 5.98 -3.90
C TYR A 236 -22.97 4.70 -3.09
N LEU A 237 -23.40 4.78 -1.83
CA LEU A 237 -23.61 3.61 -0.96
C LEU A 237 -24.74 2.69 -1.44
N ASP A 238 -25.67 3.21 -2.24
CA ASP A 238 -26.75 2.46 -2.89
C ASP A 238 -26.53 2.27 -4.40
N SER A 239 -25.34 2.59 -4.91
CA SER A 239 -25.02 2.52 -6.34
C SER A 239 -25.27 1.11 -6.90
N PRO A 240 -25.91 0.95 -8.07
CA PRO A 240 -26.08 -0.35 -8.70
C PRO A 240 -24.74 -0.97 -9.15
N VAL A 241 -23.67 -0.17 -9.21
CA VAL A 241 -22.31 -0.61 -9.54
C VAL A 241 -21.61 -1.06 -8.26
N THR A 242 -21.27 -2.35 -8.16
CA THR A 242 -20.70 -2.97 -6.95
C THR A 242 -19.43 -2.29 -6.48
N GLU A 243 -18.54 -1.91 -7.40
CA GLU A 243 -17.26 -1.26 -7.11
C GLU A 243 -17.47 0.12 -6.48
N LEU A 244 -18.44 0.90 -6.94
CA LEU A 244 -18.78 2.21 -6.36
C LEU A 244 -19.42 2.07 -4.98
N ARG A 245 -20.32 1.09 -4.84
CA ARG A 245 -20.97 0.78 -3.56
C ARG A 245 -19.94 0.43 -2.50
N TRP A 246 -19.02 -0.46 -2.85
CA TRP A 246 -17.90 -0.85 -2.01
C TRP A 246 -16.99 0.33 -1.68
N ALA A 247 -16.55 1.09 -2.69
CA ALA A 247 -15.59 2.17 -2.49
C ALA A 247 -16.18 3.27 -1.61
N SER A 248 -17.48 3.53 -1.73
CA SER A 248 -18.24 4.38 -0.82
C SER A 248 -18.15 3.86 0.61
N ALA A 249 -18.47 2.58 0.84
CA ALA A 249 -18.40 1.98 2.16
C ALA A 249 -16.98 2.05 2.76
N PHE A 250 -15.95 1.71 1.98
CA PHE A 250 -14.55 1.85 2.38
C PHE A 250 -14.21 3.30 2.76
N ALA A 251 -14.52 4.27 1.90
CA ALA A 251 -14.20 5.67 2.11
C ALA A 251 -14.92 6.24 3.36
N LEU A 252 -16.17 5.83 3.61
CA LEU A 252 -16.91 6.22 4.82
C LEU A 252 -16.24 5.70 6.10
N THR A 253 -15.66 4.49 6.09
CA THR A 253 -14.93 4.00 7.27
C THR A 253 -13.73 4.87 7.62
N ARG A 254 -13.02 5.42 6.62
CA ARG A 254 -11.91 6.36 6.85
C ARG A 254 -12.36 7.69 7.46
N LEU A 255 -13.61 8.07 7.21
CA LEU A 255 -14.23 9.26 7.77
C LEU A 255 -14.92 8.97 9.12
N GLY A 256 -14.69 7.79 9.71
CA GLY A 256 -15.27 7.37 10.99
C GLY A 256 -16.75 6.98 10.92
N ILE A 257 -17.28 6.75 9.71
CA ILE A 257 -18.68 6.37 9.47
C ILE A 257 -18.74 4.88 9.18
N ALA A 258 -19.20 4.10 10.16
CA ALA A 258 -19.32 2.65 10.09
C ALA A 258 -20.71 2.17 10.57
N GLY A 259 -21.77 2.80 10.05
CA GLY A 259 -23.15 2.37 10.33
C GLY A 259 -23.51 1.03 9.67
N PRO A 260 -24.67 0.44 10.01
CA PRO A 260 -25.07 -0.89 9.53
C PRO A 260 -25.01 -1.04 8.00
N ALA A 261 -25.45 -0.03 7.25
CA ALA A 261 -25.40 -0.07 5.78
C ALA A 261 -23.96 -0.16 5.23
N VAL A 262 -23.01 0.55 5.84
CA VAL A 262 -21.58 0.48 5.47
C VAL A 262 -21.04 -0.92 5.79
N VAL A 263 -21.32 -1.42 6.99
CA VAL A 263 -20.86 -2.75 7.41
C VAL A 263 -21.45 -3.86 6.54
N ASP A 264 -22.72 -3.78 6.19
CA ASP A 264 -23.40 -4.76 5.33
C ASP A 264 -22.73 -4.86 3.95
N VAL A 265 -22.38 -3.71 3.34
CA VAL A 265 -21.65 -3.67 2.07
C VAL A 265 -20.25 -4.28 2.21
N LEU A 266 -19.51 -3.96 3.28
CA LEU A 266 -18.18 -4.52 3.50
C LEU A 266 -18.23 -6.05 3.71
N ILE A 267 -19.24 -6.55 4.43
CA ILE A 267 -19.48 -7.98 4.65
C ILE A 267 -19.81 -8.69 3.32
N GLU A 268 -20.65 -8.08 2.48
CA GLU A 268 -20.97 -8.64 1.16
C GLU A 268 -19.72 -8.77 0.28
N VAL A 269 -18.94 -7.69 0.19
CA VAL A 269 -17.78 -7.61 -0.70
C VAL A 269 -16.62 -8.47 -0.21
N VAL A 270 -16.38 -8.55 1.10
CA VAL A 270 -15.29 -9.42 1.60
C VAL A 270 -15.59 -10.90 1.35
N ALA A 271 -16.86 -11.31 1.38
CA ALA A 271 -17.27 -12.66 1.04
C ALA A 271 -17.24 -12.93 -0.46
N ARG A 272 -17.58 -11.94 -1.29
CA ARG A 272 -17.67 -12.05 -2.75
C ARG A 272 -17.14 -10.78 -3.42
N PRO A 273 -15.82 -10.61 -3.50
CA PRO A 273 -15.24 -9.41 -4.07
C PRO A 273 -15.50 -9.34 -5.58
N PRO A 274 -15.62 -8.13 -6.15
CA PRO A 274 -15.54 -7.94 -7.61
C PRO A 274 -14.29 -8.61 -8.20
N GLU A 275 -14.33 -8.87 -9.50
CA GLU A 275 -13.14 -9.31 -10.22
C GLU A 275 -12.06 -8.22 -10.14
N ARG A 276 -10.81 -8.67 -10.01
CA ARG A 276 -9.66 -7.78 -9.96
C ARG A 276 -9.57 -6.99 -11.27
N ALA A 277 -9.52 -5.66 -11.17
CA ALA A 277 -9.41 -4.77 -12.31
C ALA A 277 -8.10 -3.98 -12.22
N GLU A 278 -7.41 -3.81 -13.35
CA GLU A 278 -6.19 -2.96 -13.44
C GLU A 278 -6.47 -1.50 -13.11
N THR A 279 -7.72 -1.06 -13.27
CA THR A 279 -8.18 0.29 -12.95
C THR A 279 -8.50 0.49 -11.46
N MET A 280 -8.43 -0.56 -10.64
CA MET A 280 -8.44 -0.43 -9.19
C MET A 280 -6.98 -0.35 -8.72
N SER A 281 -6.48 0.87 -8.52
CA SER A 281 -5.03 1.09 -8.34
C SER A 281 -4.51 0.80 -6.93
N PHE A 282 -5.38 0.79 -5.91
CA PHE A 282 -4.96 0.51 -4.53
C PHE A 282 -4.79 -0.98 -4.26
N LEU A 283 -3.77 -1.33 -3.48
CA LEU A 283 -3.44 -2.70 -3.06
C LEU A 283 -3.42 -3.67 -4.25
N SER A 284 -2.85 -3.21 -5.38
CA SER A 284 -2.80 -3.94 -6.64
C SER A 284 -4.17 -4.44 -7.15
N GLY A 285 -5.27 -3.76 -6.80
CA GLY A 285 -6.63 -4.09 -7.25
C GLY A 285 -7.41 -5.05 -6.34
N SER A 286 -6.94 -5.29 -5.11
CA SER A 286 -7.62 -6.21 -4.19
C SER A 286 -8.77 -5.56 -3.43
N TYR A 287 -9.98 -5.66 -3.97
CA TYR A 287 -11.22 -5.26 -3.30
C TYR A 287 -11.43 -6.01 -1.98
N GLY A 288 -11.22 -7.34 -2.00
CA GLY A 288 -11.47 -8.21 -0.84
C GLY A 288 -10.56 -7.88 0.34
N SER A 289 -9.24 -7.69 0.09
CA SER A 289 -8.32 -7.32 1.15
C SER A 289 -8.59 -5.92 1.71
N LEU A 290 -8.92 -4.95 0.87
CA LEU A 290 -9.29 -3.62 1.34
C LEU A 290 -10.61 -3.63 2.14
N ALA A 291 -11.60 -4.41 1.71
CA ALA A 291 -12.84 -4.61 2.46
C ALA A 291 -12.58 -5.26 3.83
N ALA A 292 -11.72 -6.29 3.90
CA ALA A 292 -11.33 -6.92 5.15
C ALA A 292 -10.61 -5.96 6.09
N MET A 293 -9.69 -5.13 5.56
CA MET A 293 -9.00 -4.10 6.33
C MET A 293 -9.98 -3.06 6.88
N ALA A 294 -10.93 -2.58 6.08
CA ALA A 294 -11.93 -1.62 6.53
C ALA A 294 -12.91 -2.21 7.55
N LEU A 295 -13.38 -3.44 7.32
CA LEU A 295 -14.28 -4.15 8.24
C LEU A 295 -13.63 -4.37 9.60
N ALA A 296 -12.31 -4.66 9.63
CA ALA A 296 -11.53 -4.85 10.85
C ALA A 296 -11.45 -3.59 11.73
N GLU A 297 -11.62 -2.40 11.17
CA GLU A 297 -11.64 -1.13 11.92
C GLU A 297 -13.03 -0.75 12.42
N THR A 298 -14.07 -1.54 12.09
CA THR A 298 -15.43 -1.34 12.60
C THR A 298 -15.68 -2.09 13.90
N SER A 299 -16.68 -1.66 14.69
CA SER A 299 -17.12 -2.40 15.87
C SER A 299 -17.68 -3.79 15.56
N GLU A 300 -18.07 -4.07 14.31
CA GLU A 300 -18.61 -5.37 13.89
C GLU A 300 -17.53 -6.34 13.37
N GLY A 301 -16.28 -5.89 13.20
CA GLY A 301 -15.22 -6.70 12.57
C GLY A 301 -14.90 -8.01 13.29
N THR A 302 -15.17 -8.09 14.59
CA THR A 302 -14.96 -9.30 15.42
C THR A 302 -16.22 -10.13 15.62
N THR A 303 -17.35 -9.76 15.01
CA THR A 303 -18.58 -10.56 15.10
C THR A 303 -18.44 -11.84 14.30
N LEU A 304 -19.16 -12.89 14.71
CA LEU A 304 -19.17 -14.16 13.97
C LEU A 304 -19.63 -13.95 12.52
N ARG A 305 -20.59 -13.06 12.28
CA ARG A 305 -21.08 -12.72 10.94
C ARG A 305 -19.97 -12.16 10.05
N ALA A 306 -19.22 -11.17 10.54
CA ALA A 306 -18.11 -10.56 9.80
C ALA A 306 -17.00 -11.58 9.52
N VAL A 307 -16.64 -12.36 10.55
CA VAL A 307 -15.59 -13.38 10.44
C VAL A 307 -15.98 -14.48 9.44
N GLU A 308 -17.21 -14.97 9.48
CA GLU A 308 -17.71 -15.95 8.49
C GLU A 308 -17.60 -15.41 7.05
N ALA A 309 -17.94 -14.14 6.82
CA ALA A 309 -17.81 -13.52 5.50
C ALA A 309 -16.34 -13.48 5.03
N VAL A 310 -15.42 -13.10 5.91
CA VAL A 310 -13.97 -13.14 5.61
C VAL A 310 -13.50 -14.56 5.31
N LEU A 311 -13.96 -15.55 6.07
CA LEU A 311 -13.60 -16.95 5.86
C LEU A 311 -14.14 -17.49 4.52
N VAL A 312 -15.34 -17.09 4.11
CA VAL A 312 -15.90 -17.41 2.78
C VAL A 312 -15.01 -16.83 1.69
N GLY A 313 -14.66 -15.54 1.76
CA GLY A 313 -13.77 -14.91 0.79
C GLY A 313 -12.39 -15.58 0.72
N LEU A 314 -11.82 -15.97 1.87
CA LEU A 314 -10.56 -16.70 1.94
C LEU A 314 -10.62 -18.10 1.33
N ALA A 315 -11.75 -18.80 1.46
CA ALA A 315 -11.94 -20.13 0.88
C ALA A 315 -11.89 -20.09 -0.66
N ASP A 316 -12.45 -19.04 -1.26
CA ASP A 316 -12.49 -18.83 -2.71
C ASP A 316 -11.20 -18.19 -3.25
N CYS A 317 -10.33 -17.69 -2.36
CA CYS A 317 -9.05 -17.08 -2.68
C CYS A 317 -7.94 -18.14 -2.85
N THR A 318 -8.00 -18.87 -3.97
CA THR A 318 -7.05 -19.93 -4.32
C THR A 318 -6.19 -19.56 -5.54
N GLY A 319 -5.01 -20.18 -5.65
CA GLY A 319 -4.07 -19.97 -6.76
C GLY A 319 -2.94 -18.97 -6.46
N VAL A 320 -1.86 -19.06 -7.24
CA VAL A 320 -0.64 -18.26 -7.06
C VAL A 320 -0.91 -16.76 -7.29
N GLU A 321 -1.77 -16.42 -8.23
CA GLU A 321 -2.10 -15.03 -8.58
C GLU A 321 -2.83 -14.28 -7.46
N ARG A 322 -3.51 -15.00 -6.58
CA ARG A 322 -4.27 -14.46 -5.43
C ARG A 322 -3.53 -14.63 -4.10
N TRP A 323 -2.26 -15.03 -4.14
CA TRP A 323 -1.48 -15.29 -2.94
C TRP A 323 -1.38 -14.05 -2.03
N HIS A 324 -1.16 -12.86 -2.59
CA HIS A 324 -1.08 -11.61 -1.83
C HIS A 324 -2.42 -11.29 -1.15
N ASP A 325 -3.52 -11.34 -1.89
CA ASP A 325 -4.87 -11.11 -1.35
C ASP A 325 -5.18 -12.07 -0.20
N ARG A 326 -4.86 -13.36 -0.37
CA ARG A 326 -5.00 -14.36 0.68
C ARG A 326 -4.12 -14.03 1.88
N TYR A 327 -2.87 -13.67 1.65
CA TYR A 327 -1.90 -13.33 2.68
C TYR A 327 -2.37 -12.14 3.53
N TYR A 328 -2.72 -11.02 2.90
CA TYR A 328 -3.15 -9.80 3.61
C TYR A 328 -4.47 -9.99 4.33
N THR A 329 -5.46 -10.62 3.68
CA THR A 329 -6.77 -10.90 4.28
C THR A 329 -6.63 -11.82 5.50
N ALA A 330 -5.86 -12.91 5.36
CA ALA A 330 -5.62 -13.82 6.47
C ALA A 330 -4.85 -13.14 7.59
N HIS A 331 -3.78 -12.40 7.27
CA HIS A 331 -2.99 -11.68 8.27
C HIS A 331 -3.85 -10.71 9.10
N ARG A 332 -4.74 -9.94 8.44
CA ARG A 332 -5.67 -9.04 9.13
C ARG A 332 -6.67 -9.81 10.00
N LEU A 333 -7.24 -10.90 9.50
CA LEU A 333 -8.15 -11.75 10.28
C LEU A 333 -7.49 -12.30 11.55
N PHE A 334 -6.28 -12.88 11.44
CA PHE A 334 -5.58 -13.44 12.60
C PHE A 334 -5.23 -12.37 13.64
N THR A 335 -4.73 -11.22 13.20
CA THR A 335 -4.39 -10.12 14.10
C THR A 335 -5.62 -9.59 14.84
N LEU A 336 -6.78 -9.57 14.17
CA LEU A 336 -8.04 -9.11 14.75
C LEU A 336 -8.63 -10.12 15.76
N VAL A 337 -8.61 -11.43 15.42
CA VAL A 337 -9.25 -12.49 16.23
C VAL A 337 -8.33 -13.01 17.36
N PHE A 338 -7.01 -12.90 17.19
CA PHE A 338 -5.99 -13.28 18.17
C PHE A 338 -5.07 -12.09 18.50
N PRO A 339 -5.61 -11.01 19.10
CA PRO A 339 -4.85 -9.79 19.36
C PRO A 339 -3.85 -10.00 20.51
N GLY A 340 -2.64 -9.47 20.36
CA GLY A 340 -1.64 -9.41 21.42
C GLY A 340 -1.41 -10.72 22.19
N GLU A 341 -1.12 -10.59 23.48
CA GLU A 341 -1.05 -11.71 24.42
C GLU A 341 -2.43 -11.97 25.05
N PRO A 342 -2.87 -13.24 25.17
CA PRO A 342 -4.13 -13.55 25.81
C PRO A 342 -4.11 -13.18 27.30
N ALA A 343 -5.19 -12.56 27.79
CA ALA A 343 -5.35 -12.26 29.21
C ALA A 343 -5.29 -13.52 30.09
N GLN A 344 -5.84 -14.63 29.59
CA GLN A 344 -5.69 -15.96 30.16
C GLN A 344 -5.30 -16.93 29.05
N ARG A 345 -4.23 -17.69 29.28
CA ARG A 345 -3.77 -18.67 28.29
C ARG A 345 -4.79 -19.80 28.17
N PRO A 346 -5.35 -20.06 26.97
CA PRO A 346 -6.27 -21.17 26.78
C PRO A 346 -5.53 -22.50 26.99
N GLN A 347 -6.18 -23.44 27.68
CA GLN A 347 -5.63 -24.78 27.94
C GLN A 347 -6.21 -25.81 26.97
N SER A 348 -7.43 -25.55 26.48
CA SER A 348 -8.18 -26.38 25.57
C SER A 348 -8.83 -25.54 24.47
N PHE A 349 -9.33 -26.20 23.43
CA PHE A 349 -10.09 -25.54 22.37
C PHE A 349 -11.38 -24.87 22.87
N GLY A 350 -12.00 -25.42 23.92
CA GLY A 350 -13.20 -24.85 24.54
C GLY A 350 -12.97 -23.53 25.28
N ASP A 351 -11.71 -23.20 25.61
CA ASP A 351 -11.36 -21.93 26.26
C ASP A 351 -11.28 -20.75 25.28
N LEU A 352 -11.29 -21.04 23.97
CA LEU A 352 -11.33 -20.04 22.92
C LEU A 352 -12.75 -19.49 22.75
N SER A 353 -12.88 -18.22 22.37
CA SER A 353 -14.19 -17.64 22.00
C SER A 353 -14.79 -18.33 20.78
N ASP A 354 -16.11 -18.23 20.58
CA ASP A 354 -16.79 -18.84 19.42
C ASP A 354 -16.16 -18.41 18.08
N VAL A 355 -15.74 -17.15 17.99
CA VAL A 355 -15.08 -16.58 16.81
C VAL A 355 -13.69 -17.18 16.61
N GLN A 356 -12.90 -17.31 17.68
CA GLN A 356 -11.58 -17.95 17.63
C GLN A 356 -11.69 -19.43 17.26
N GLN A 357 -12.63 -20.15 17.88
CA GLN A 357 -12.94 -21.54 17.54
C GLN A 357 -13.29 -21.69 16.06
N ARG A 358 -14.07 -20.75 15.52
CA ARG A 358 -14.48 -20.79 14.11
C ARG A 358 -13.30 -20.64 13.15
N VAL A 359 -12.40 -19.68 13.42
CA VAL A 359 -11.17 -19.48 12.64
C VAL A 359 -10.27 -20.71 12.72
N VAL A 360 -10.08 -21.28 13.91
CA VAL A 360 -9.24 -22.48 14.08
C VAL A 360 -9.83 -23.69 13.33
N ARG A 361 -11.14 -23.90 13.37
CA ARG A 361 -11.80 -24.95 12.56
C ARG A 361 -11.57 -24.74 11.08
N PHE A 362 -11.72 -23.51 10.59
CA PHE A 362 -11.45 -23.20 9.19
C PHE A 362 -10.01 -23.51 8.78
N VAL A 363 -9.02 -23.15 9.60
CA VAL A 363 -7.61 -23.48 9.36
C VAL A 363 -7.38 -24.99 9.28
N VAL A 364 -8.09 -25.79 10.08
CA VAL A 364 -8.03 -27.26 10.03
C VAL A 364 -8.65 -27.83 8.76
N ASP A 365 -9.76 -27.26 8.32
CA ASP A 365 -10.54 -27.73 7.17
C ASP A 365 -9.85 -27.38 5.84
N GLN A 366 -9.12 -26.27 5.80
CA GLN A 366 -8.38 -25.83 4.62
C GLN A 366 -7.10 -26.64 4.44
N ASP A 367 -6.98 -27.35 3.32
CA ASP A 367 -5.78 -28.12 2.94
C ASP A 367 -4.71 -27.23 2.29
N ALA A 368 -4.41 -26.10 2.92
CA ALA A 368 -3.48 -25.12 2.38
C ALA A 368 -2.18 -25.09 3.18
N ASP A 369 -1.09 -25.43 2.50
CA ASP A 369 0.25 -25.10 2.97
C ASP A 369 0.45 -23.58 2.86
N GLY A 370 0.88 -22.91 3.93
CA GLY A 370 1.35 -21.52 3.85
C GLY A 370 0.37 -20.42 4.28
N TRP A 371 -0.26 -20.57 5.45
CA TRP A 371 -0.83 -19.42 6.18
C TRP A 371 0.26 -18.38 6.49
N PRO A 372 -0.07 -17.07 6.56
CA PRO A 372 0.92 -16.03 6.79
C PRO A 372 1.67 -16.27 8.11
N SER A 373 2.99 -16.08 8.11
CA SER A 373 3.85 -16.28 9.29
C SER A 373 3.30 -15.57 10.53
N GLY A 374 2.89 -14.31 10.39
CA GLY A 374 2.27 -13.54 11.47
C GLY A 374 0.96 -14.15 12.01
N GLY A 375 0.17 -14.80 11.16
CA GLY A 375 -1.02 -15.53 11.61
C GLY A 375 -0.66 -16.78 12.43
N MET A 376 0.37 -17.50 12.00
CA MET A 376 0.90 -18.65 12.73
C MET A 376 1.55 -18.22 14.06
N ASP A 377 2.21 -17.08 14.09
CA ASP A 377 2.74 -16.47 15.32
C ASP A 377 1.64 -16.08 16.29
N ALA A 378 0.52 -15.54 15.78
CA ALA A 378 -0.66 -15.26 16.60
C ALA A 378 -1.19 -16.53 17.27
N LEU A 379 -1.36 -17.63 16.52
CA LEU A 379 -1.77 -18.92 17.09
C LEU A 379 -0.78 -19.43 18.15
N ARG A 380 0.53 -19.34 17.89
CA ARG A 380 1.58 -19.77 18.85
C ARG A 380 1.55 -18.97 20.16
N ARG A 381 1.38 -17.65 20.10
CA ARG A 381 1.23 -16.80 21.29
C ARG A 381 0.02 -17.24 22.13
N TRP A 382 -1.08 -17.56 21.45
CA TRP A 382 -2.31 -18.05 22.05
C TRP A 382 -2.29 -19.54 22.41
N LYS A 383 -1.13 -20.21 22.35
CA LYS A 383 -0.99 -21.65 22.66
C LYS A 383 -1.87 -22.58 21.82
N VAL A 384 -2.35 -22.10 20.67
CA VAL A 384 -3.01 -22.93 19.67
C VAL A 384 -1.93 -23.63 18.84
N PRO A 385 -1.96 -24.96 18.69
CA PRO A 385 -0.98 -25.67 17.89
C PRO A 385 -1.00 -25.24 16.43
N THR A 386 0.17 -25.11 15.82
CA THR A 386 0.30 -24.74 14.39
C THR A 386 0.55 -25.93 13.49
N GLU A 387 1.03 -27.05 14.04
CA GLU A 387 1.20 -28.29 13.30
C GLU A 387 -0.15 -28.94 13.04
N ARG A 388 -0.39 -29.34 11.78
CA ARG A 388 -1.69 -29.83 11.31
C ARG A 388 -2.26 -30.98 12.14
N SER A 389 -1.44 -31.98 12.46
CA SER A 389 -1.84 -33.14 13.27
C SER A 389 -2.22 -32.72 14.69
N ALA A 390 -1.42 -31.86 15.32
CA ALA A 390 -1.68 -31.32 16.64
C ALA A 390 -2.93 -30.43 16.67
N LEU A 391 -3.14 -29.62 15.63
CA LEU A 391 -4.31 -28.74 15.52
C LEU A 391 -5.62 -29.53 15.35
N ARG A 392 -5.61 -30.62 14.57
CA ARG A 392 -6.76 -31.54 14.47
C ARG A 392 -7.11 -32.19 15.81
N LEU A 393 -6.11 -32.63 16.57
CA LEU A 393 -6.30 -33.19 17.90
C LEU A 393 -6.82 -32.12 18.88
N TYR A 394 -6.30 -30.90 18.79
CA TYR A 394 -6.74 -29.79 19.62
C TYR A 394 -8.21 -29.46 19.41
N VAL A 395 -8.67 -29.40 18.15
CA VAL A 395 -10.11 -29.19 17.82
C VAL A 395 -10.98 -30.39 18.19
N GLY A 396 -10.47 -31.61 18.06
CA GLY A 396 -11.21 -32.85 18.34
C GLY A 396 -11.24 -33.27 19.82
N GLY A 397 -10.39 -32.68 20.67
CA GLY A 397 -10.25 -33.00 22.09
C GLY A 397 -11.27 -32.32 23.02
N VAL A 398 -12.48 -32.03 22.51
CA VAL A 398 -13.59 -31.41 23.27
C VAL A 398 -14.17 -32.36 24.30
#